data_AF-A0A1M5YBD7-F1
#
_entry.id   AF-A0A1M5YBD7-F1
#
_cell.length_a   1.000
_cell.length_b   1.000
_cell.length_c   1.000
_cell.angle_alpha   90.00
_cell.angle_beta   90.00
_cell.angle_gamma   90.00
#
_symmetry.space_group_name_H-M   'P 1'
#
loop_
_entity.id
_entity.type
_entity.pdbx_description
1 polymer ?
#
loop_
_entity_poly.entity_id
_entity_poly.type
_entity_poly.pdbx_seq_one_letter_code
_entity_poly.pdbx_strand_id
1 'polypeptide(L)'
;MFKLLQTAMMVLLVSSASAFSAPAQSVGTGHTLAIANGTNALGPRITREERETYRHLPLGHSQQDSEGFYQSLRALYAAETIDAYPRQDSNDFATLMAQAELAQQELAALTQTLAGQYHAEALVPGVKSQARAEAKLHGDLDGDAARLTDLARASLVADDVATLVELHQAVAESVEIVRLKNRFKTPKANGYRDLNLVVRLPQSGHLAELQLHLDAIAQVKNGAEHDIYEQIQALTRQSDRNEFDQHRITQLQQQSMQLYANAWHHHLTPVHSLALPKSA
;
A
#
# COMPACT_ATOMS: atom_id res chain seq x y z
N MET A 1 12.22 -48.98 9.45
CA MET A 1 13.20 -48.18 10.22
C MET A 1 12.61 -46.78 10.34
N PHE A 2 11.87 -46.47 11.41
CA PHE A 2 12.37 -45.76 12.62
C PHE A 2 13.06 -44.43 12.22
N LYS A 3 12.40 -43.26 12.32
CA LYS A 3 12.08 -42.40 13.49
C LYS A 3 12.95 -41.13 13.47
N LEU A 4 12.26 -39.97 13.57
CA LEU A 4 12.64 -38.70 14.25
C LEU A 4 13.80 -37.86 13.65
N LEU A 5 13.80 -36.51 13.66
CA LEU A 5 13.31 -35.58 14.69
C LEU A 5 12.62 -34.31 14.12
N GLN A 6 11.58 -33.88 14.83
CA GLN A 6 11.04 -32.52 14.92
C GLN A 6 11.90 -31.62 15.83
N THR A 7 11.58 -30.32 15.78
CA THR A 7 11.37 -29.37 16.90
C THR A 7 12.41 -28.27 17.11
N ALA A 8 11.98 -27.00 16.98
CA ALA A 8 12.06 -25.99 18.03
C ALA A 8 11.29 -24.71 17.65
N MET A 9 10.05 -24.62 18.13
CA MET A 9 9.31 -23.38 18.36
C MET A 9 9.23 -23.23 19.89
N MET A 10 9.65 -22.10 20.45
CA MET A 10 9.49 -21.81 21.88
C MET A 10 9.03 -20.37 22.07
N VAL A 11 7.86 -20.26 22.68
CA VAL A 11 7.21 -19.05 23.21
C VAL A 11 7.39 -19.04 24.74
N LEU A 12 7.39 -17.84 25.34
CA LEU A 12 6.96 -17.43 26.71
C LEU A 12 7.99 -16.44 27.33
N LEU A 13 7.68 -15.46 28.19
CA LEU A 13 6.55 -14.56 28.50
C LEU A 13 7.02 -13.71 29.72
N VAL A 14 6.78 -12.38 29.68
CA VAL A 14 6.49 -11.41 30.78
C VAL A 14 7.37 -11.27 32.06
N SER A 15 7.82 -10.03 32.33
CA SER A 15 7.64 -9.20 33.57
C SER A 15 8.60 -7.98 33.52
N SER A 16 8.19 -6.70 33.54
CA SER A 16 7.51 -5.83 34.52
C SER A 16 8.47 -4.88 35.28
N ALA A 17 8.08 -3.58 35.33
CA ALA A 17 8.56 -2.44 36.16
C ALA A 17 10.01 -1.92 35.90
N SER A 18 10.33 -0.62 35.87
CA SER A 18 9.84 0.52 36.66
C SER A 18 10.19 1.85 35.99
N ALA A 19 9.35 2.87 36.21
CA ALA A 19 9.58 4.26 35.86
C ALA A 19 10.64 4.92 36.77
N PHE A 20 11.43 5.85 36.22
CA PHE A 20 12.07 6.92 36.98
C PHE A 20 12.14 8.20 36.12
N SER A 21 11.85 9.35 36.75
CA SER A 21 11.63 10.65 36.12
C SER A 21 12.87 11.55 36.13
N ALA A 22 13.04 12.32 35.03
CA ALA A 22 13.41 13.76 34.92
C ALA A 22 14.68 14.31 35.62
N PRO A 23 15.08 15.60 35.42
CA PRO A 23 15.12 16.45 34.20
C PRO A 23 16.51 17.11 33.99
N ALA A 24 16.74 17.77 32.85
CA ALA A 24 17.77 18.83 32.75
C ALA A 24 17.41 19.93 31.72
N GLN A 25 17.18 21.13 32.26
CA GLN A 25 17.28 22.47 31.67
C GLN A 25 18.74 22.74 31.19
N SER A 26 19.19 23.73 30.41
CA SER A 26 18.68 24.91 29.66
C SER A 26 19.91 25.55 28.94
N VAL A 27 19.65 26.51 28.02
CA VAL A 27 20.57 27.56 27.48
C VAL A 27 21.70 27.08 26.53
N GLY A 28 22.04 27.69 25.39
CA GLY A 28 21.63 28.88 24.66
C GLY A 28 22.65 29.19 23.54
N THR A 29 22.21 29.90 22.51
CA THR A 29 22.95 30.76 21.56
C THR A 29 24.17 30.23 20.75
N GLY A 30 24.13 30.44 19.42
CA GLY A 30 25.34 30.68 18.62
C GLY A 30 25.34 30.08 17.21
N HIS A 31 25.15 30.93 16.20
CA HIS A 31 25.37 30.63 14.78
C HIS A 31 26.75 30.00 14.52
N THR A 32 26.83 28.99 13.63
CA THR A 32 27.86 28.85 12.59
C THR A 32 27.42 27.79 11.57
N LEU A 33 27.41 28.19 10.30
CA LEU A 33 27.29 27.34 9.12
C LEU A 33 28.42 26.27 9.12
N ALA A 34 28.07 24.99 9.08
CA ALA A 34 29.02 23.94 8.72
C ALA A 34 28.33 22.94 7.79
N ILE A 35 28.73 22.98 6.53
CA ILE A 35 28.40 22.02 5.49
C ILE A 35 29.08 20.70 5.88
N ALA A 36 28.31 19.71 6.32
CA ALA A 36 28.80 18.37 6.60
C ALA A 36 28.30 17.42 5.50
N ASN A 37 29.21 17.14 4.56
CA ASN A 37 29.07 16.06 3.60
C ASN A 37 29.05 14.70 4.31
N GLY A 38 28.04 13.89 3.99
CA GLY A 38 28.14 12.44 3.94
C GLY A 38 27.85 11.68 5.23
N THR A 39 26.69 11.01 5.25
CA THR A 39 26.64 9.56 5.52
C THR A 39 25.46 8.95 4.77
N ASN A 40 25.80 8.11 3.79
CA ASN A 40 24.92 7.15 3.13
C ASN A 40 24.29 6.23 4.18
N ALA A 41 23.02 6.43 4.53
CA ALA A 41 22.21 5.41 5.18
C ALA A 41 21.33 4.76 4.12
N LEU A 42 21.86 3.66 3.58
CA LEU A 42 21.29 2.88 2.49
C LEU A 42 20.00 2.23 2.97
N GLY A 43 18.86 2.65 2.40
CA GLY A 43 17.72 1.75 2.25
C GLY A 43 18.16 0.47 1.52
N PRO A 44 17.37 -0.62 1.57
CA PRO A 44 17.73 -1.87 0.92
C PRO A 44 18.10 -1.59 -0.54
N ARG A 45 19.40 -1.76 -0.83
CA ARG A 45 19.92 -1.63 -2.19
C ARG A 45 19.26 -2.73 -2.99
N ILE A 46 18.62 -2.36 -4.10
CA ILE A 46 18.22 -3.30 -5.16
C ILE A 46 19.34 -4.31 -5.30
N THR A 47 19.01 -5.57 -5.02
CA THR A 47 19.99 -6.65 -4.96
C THR A 47 20.67 -6.81 -6.31
N ARG A 48 21.89 -7.36 -6.32
CA ARG A 48 22.60 -7.64 -7.57
C ARG A 48 21.79 -8.57 -8.48
N GLU A 49 21.03 -9.50 -7.89
CA GLU A 49 20.11 -10.40 -8.59
C GLU A 49 18.92 -9.69 -9.20
N GLU A 50 18.29 -8.74 -8.50
CA GLU A 50 17.22 -7.92 -9.10
C GLU A 50 17.76 -7.07 -10.26
N ARG A 51 18.94 -6.46 -10.12
CA ARG A 51 19.59 -5.72 -11.24
C ARG A 51 19.95 -6.61 -12.42
N GLU A 52 20.35 -7.85 -12.18
CA GLU A 52 20.66 -8.83 -13.23
C GLU A 52 19.38 -9.36 -13.89
N THR A 53 18.30 -9.51 -13.13
CA THR A 53 16.97 -9.89 -13.64
C THR A 53 16.43 -8.86 -14.64
N TYR A 54 16.64 -7.56 -14.40
CA TYR A 54 16.19 -6.51 -15.31
C TYR A 54 17.18 -6.13 -16.43
N ARG A 55 18.41 -6.68 -16.42
CA ARG A 55 19.44 -6.40 -17.43
C ARG A 55 19.17 -7.06 -18.78
N HIS A 56 18.30 -8.07 -18.79
CA HIS A 56 18.08 -8.97 -19.93
C HIS A 56 16.70 -8.82 -20.59
N LEU A 57 15.91 -7.79 -20.24
CA LEU A 57 14.66 -7.52 -20.95
C LEU A 57 14.95 -7.19 -22.43
N PRO A 58 14.11 -7.67 -23.37
CA PRO A 58 14.34 -7.46 -24.79
C PRO A 58 14.39 -5.95 -25.10
N LEU A 59 15.51 -5.51 -25.69
CA LEU A 59 15.67 -4.16 -26.25
C LEU A 59 14.88 -4.07 -27.56
N GLY A 60 13.54 -4.04 -27.46
CA GLY A 60 12.62 -3.79 -28.57
C GLY A 60 12.17 -2.33 -28.69
N HIS A 61 12.81 -1.41 -27.97
CA HIS A 61 12.36 -0.03 -27.81
C HIS A 61 13.39 0.98 -28.32
N SER A 62 12.92 2.17 -28.68
CA SER A 62 13.83 3.30 -28.84
C SER A 62 14.53 3.57 -27.50
N GLN A 63 15.78 4.04 -27.54
CA GLN A 63 16.54 4.34 -26.31
C GLN A 63 15.82 5.33 -25.39
N GLN A 64 14.98 6.20 -25.94
CA GLN A 64 14.22 7.22 -25.20
C GLN A 64 13.05 6.59 -24.42
N ASP A 65 12.31 5.65 -25.01
CA ASP A 65 11.16 5.00 -24.34
C ASP A 65 11.63 4.15 -23.15
N SER A 66 12.81 3.51 -23.28
CA SER A 66 13.41 2.72 -22.21
C SER A 66 13.84 3.61 -21.04
N GLU A 67 14.45 4.76 -21.31
CA GLU A 67 14.90 5.66 -20.25
C GLU A 67 13.72 6.29 -19.50
N GLY A 68 12.66 6.71 -20.21
CA GLY A 68 11.43 7.22 -19.58
C GLY A 68 10.79 6.20 -18.63
N PHE A 69 10.68 4.95 -19.06
CA PHE A 69 10.18 3.85 -18.22
C PHE A 69 11.02 3.67 -16.94
N TYR A 70 12.35 3.58 -17.06
CA TYR A 70 13.22 3.44 -15.89
C TYR A 70 13.22 4.67 -14.99
N GLN A 71 13.02 5.87 -15.53
CA GLN A 71 12.82 7.08 -14.73
C GLN A 71 11.54 6.99 -13.90
N SER A 72 10.41 6.58 -14.49
CA SER A 72 9.16 6.39 -13.75
C SER A 72 9.28 5.32 -12.67
N LEU A 73 9.92 4.18 -12.97
CA LEU A 73 10.22 3.17 -11.94
C LEU A 73 11.08 3.73 -10.81
N ARG A 74 12.16 4.46 -11.13
CA ARG A 74 13.00 5.09 -10.09
C ARG A 74 12.19 6.06 -9.24
N ALA A 75 11.32 6.86 -9.85
CA ALA A 75 10.45 7.79 -9.15
C ALA A 75 9.46 7.04 -8.22
N LEU A 76 8.83 5.98 -8.70
CA LEU A 76 7.93 5.14 -7.91
C LEU A 76 8.62 4.55 -6.67
N TYR A 77 9.85 4.05 -6.81
CA TYR A 77 10.62 3.50 -5.69
C TYR A 77 11.23 4.59 -4.79
N ALA A 78 11.45 5.80 -5.31
CA ALA A 78 11.96 6.94 -4.56
C ALA A 78 10.88 7.65 -3.73
N ALA A 79 9.59 7.47 -4.04
CA ALA A 79 8.50 8.01 -3.24
C ALA A 79 8.59 7.47 -1.80
N GLU A 80 8.96 8.35 -0.86
CA GLU A 80 9.21 7.97 0.52
C GLU A 80 7.91 7.72 1.28
N THR A 81 7.96 6.72 2.16
CA THR A 81 6.83 6.41 3.05
C THR A 81 6.74 7.50 4.11
N ILE A 82 5.55 8.03 4.32
CA ILE A 82 5.25 8.94 5.43
C ILE A 82 4.69 8.07 6.55
N ASP A 83 5.51 7.75 7.54
CA ASP A 83 5.12 6.94 8.69
C ASP A 83 4.45 7.81 9.75
N ALA A 84 3.14 7.99 9.61
CA ALA A 84 2.31 8.76 10.51
C ALA A 84 1.19 7.90 11.10
N TYR A 85 0.65 8.34 12.23
CA TYR A 85 -0.52 7.78 12.89
C TYR A 85 -1.66 8.80 12.81
N PRO A 86 -2.24 9.01 11.62
CA PRO A 86 -3.22 10.06 11.40
C PRO A 86 -4.48 9.80 12.23
N ARG A 87 -5.06 10.89 12.75
CA ARG A 87 -6.26 10.87 13.59
C ARG A 87 -7.28 11.86 13.04
N GLN A 88 -8.54 11.44 13.02
CA GLN A 88 -9.70 12.30 12.77
C GLN A 88 -9.83 13.33 13.88
N ASP A 89 -10.56 14.40 13.59
CA ASP A 89 -10.77 15.50 14.53
C ASP A 89 -11.81 15.17 15.62
N SER A 90 -12.49 14.02 15.51
CA SER A 90 -13.41 13.46 16.51
C SER A 90 -13.04 12.01 16.84
N ASN A 91 -13.33 11.61 18.08
CA ASN A 91 -13.30 10.21 18.53
C ASN A 91 -14.71 9.63 18.74
N ASP A 92 -15.76 10.38 18.41
CA ASP A 92 -17.13 9.90 18.46
C ASP A 92 -17.52 9.23 17.14
N PHE A 93 -17.81 7.93 17.19
CA PHE A 93 -18.07 7.12 16.00
C PHE A 93 -19.28 7.62 15.20
N ALA A 94 -20.37 8.01 15.88
CA ALA A 94 -21.58 8.49 15.22
C ALA A 94 -21.31 9.81 14.47
N THR A 95 -20.55 10.72 15.07
CA THR A 95 -20.10 11.97 14.46
C THR A 95 -19.28 11.70 13.20
N LEU A 96 -18.30 10.79 13.26
CA LEU A 96 -17.46 10.44 12.11
C LEU A 96 -18.29 9.81 10.97
N MET A 97 -19.23 8.92 11.30
CA MET A 97 -20.13 8.33 10.30
C MET A 97 -21.02 9.38 9.64
N ALA A 98 -21.52 10.37 10.40
CA ALA A 98 -22.32 11.46 9.85
C ALA A 98 -21.52 12.40 8.93
N GLN A 99 -20.23 12.60 9.21
CA GLN A 99 -19.31 13.40 8.39
C GLN A 99 -18.85 12.68 7.12
N ALA A 100 -18.81 11.35 7.16
CA ALA A 100 -18.22 10.54 6.10
C ALA A 100 -18.87 10.70 4.73
N GLU A 101 -20.17 11.03 4.66
CA GLU A 101 -20.88 11.23 3.39
C GLU A 101 -20.35 12.47 2.63
N LEU A 102 -20.18 13.59 3.33
CA LEU A 102 -19.61 14.80 2.74
C LEU A 102 -18.15 14.56 2.32
N ALA A 103 -17.38 13.88 3.17
CA ALA A 103 -16.00 13.50 2.87
C ALA A 103 -15.89 12.58 1.64
N GLN A 104 -16.81 11.62 1.49
CA GLN A 104 -16.84 10.72 0.35
C GLN A 104 -17.18 11.45 -0.95
N GLN A 105 -18.09 12.42 -0.92
CA GLN A 105 -18.45 13.25 -2.07
C GLN A 105 -17.27 14.13 -2.50
N GLU A 106 -16.59 14.75 -1.55
CA GLU A 106 -15.38 15.55 -1.81
C GLU A 106 -14.26 14.70 -2.41
N LEU A 107 -13.95 13.54 -1.80
CA LEU A 107 -12.95 12.61 -2.32
C LEU A 107 -13.33 12.10 -3.72
N ALA A 108 -14.61 11.81 -3.96
CA ALA A 108 -15.11 11.37 -5.25
C ALA A 108 -14.84 12.41 -6.34
N ALA A 109 -15.14 13.68 -6.08
CA ALA A 109 -14.92 14.77 -7.01
C ALA A 109 -13.43 14.95 -7.36
N LEU A 110 -12.56 14.91 -6.35
CA LEU A 110 -11.10 14.94 -6.54
C LEU A 110 -10.64 13.75 -7.41
N THR A 111 -11.05 12.54 -7.03
CA THR A 111 -10.64 11.29 -7.71
C THR A 111 -11.10 11.29 -9.17
N GLN A 112 -12.36 11.65 -9.43
CA GLN A 112 -12.89 11.71 -10.80
C GLN A 112 -12.21 12.77 -11.67
N THR A 113 -11.88 13.92 -11.08
CA THR A 113 -11.14 14.97 -11.79
C THR A 113 -9.77 14.49 -12.23
N LEU A 114 -9.00 13.90 -11.30
CA LEU A 114 -7.66 13.37 -11.59
C LEU A 114 -7.73 12.21 -12.59
N ALA A 115 -8.69 11.29 -12.44
CA ALA A 115 -8.87 10.20 -13.37
C ALA A 115 -9.10 10.69 -14.81
N GLY A 116 -9.95 11.70 -15.00
CA GLY A 116 -10.21 12.29 -16.31
C GLY A 116 -9.00 13.00 -16.92
N GLN A 117 -8.18 13.68 -16.09
CA GLN A 117 -6.99 14.40 -16.54
C GLN A 117 -5.85 13.48 -16.98
N TYR A 118 -5.68 12.35 -16.28
CA TYR A 118 -4.57 11.43 -16.49
C TYR A 118 -4.99 10.13 -17.20
N HIS A 119 -6.19 10.10 -17.79
CA HIS A 119 -6.73 8.93 -18.51
C HIS A 119 -6.72 7.64 -17.67
N ALA A 120 -6.94 7.76 -16.37
CA ALA A 120 -6.99 6.66 -15.43
C ALA A 120 -8.45 6.30 -15.08
N GLU A 121 -8.65 5.16 -14.44
CA GLU A 121 -9.96 4.77 -13.93
C GLU A 121 -10.16 5.23 -12.48
N ALA A 122 -11.32 5.82 -12.17
CA ALA A 122 -11.74 6.15 -10.82
C ALA A 122 -12.69 5.08 -10.26
N LEU A 123 -12.29 4.43 -9.17
CA LEU A 123 -13.15 3.52 -8.41
C LEU A 123 -13.63 4.22 -7.13
N VAL A 124 -14.87 4.67 -7.15
CA VAL A 124 -15.48 5.42 -6.04
C VAL A 124 -16.64 4.61 -5.44
N PRO A 125 -16.39 3.82 -4.38
CA PRO A 125 -17.47 3.18 -3.64
C PRO A 125 -18.24 4.21 -2.79
N GLY A 126 -19.40 3.81 -2.28
CA GLY A 126 -20.04 4.54 -1.19
C GLY A 126 -19.23 4.48 0.11
N VAL A 127 -19.64 5.31 1.07
CA VAL A 127 -19.10 5.33 2.44
C VAL A 127 -19.02 3.92 3.01
N LYS A 128 -17.95 3.65 3.76
CA LYS A 128 -17.79 2.37 4.47
C LYS A 128 -19.04 2.10 5.32
N SER A 129 -19.65 0.94 5.14
CA SER A 129 -20.86 0.60 5.90
C SER A 129 -20.57 0.57 7.40
N GLN A 130 -21.56 0.95 8.20
CA GLN A 130 -21.45 1.00 9.66
C GLN A 130 -20.92 -0.32 10.24
N ALA A 131 -21.49 -1.47 9.84
CA ALA A 131 -21.04 -2.78 10.31
C ALA A 131 -19.56 -3.06 10.00
N ARG A 132 -19.05 -2.63 8.83
CA ARG A 132 -17.63 -2.78 8.49
C ARG A 132 -16.73 -1.79 9.22
N ALA A 133 -17.24 -0.59 9.51
CA ALA A 133 -16.54 0.40 10.30
C ALA A 133 -16.41 -0.04 11.77
N GLU A 134 -17.48 -0.59 12.36
CA GLU A 134 -17.48 -1.20 13.71
C GLU A 134 -16.53 -2.40 13.78
N ALA A 135 -16.58 -3.31 12.79
CA ALA A 135 -15.66 -4.44 12.72
C ALA A 135 -14.19 -3.98 12.66
N LYS A 136 -13.90 -2.92 11.89
CA LYS A 136 -12.57 -2.31 11.79
C LYS A 136 -12.15 -1.66 13.11
N LEU A 137 -13.07 -0.94 13.75
CA LEU A 137 -12.85 -0.25 15.02
C LEU A 137 -12.44 -1.21 16.12
N HIS A 138 -13.18 -2.31 16.29
CA HIS A 138 -12.92 -3.29 17.35
C HIS A 138 -11.82 -4.28 17.00
N GLY A 139 -11.63 -4.60 15.71
CA GLY A 139 -10.63 -5.57 15.27
C GLY A 139 -9.21 -5.00 15.15
N ASP A 140 -9.07 -3.81 14.54
CA ASP A 140 -7.77 -3.30 14.10
C ASP A 140 -7.33 -2.03 14.83
N LEU A 141 -8.26 -1.35 15.52
CA LEU A 141 -8.05 -0.01 16.07
C LEU A 141 -8.26 0.07 17.58
N ASP A 142 -8.42 -1.06 18.27
CA ASP A 142 -8.58 -1.15 19.73
C ASP A 142 -9.71 -0.26 20.29
N GLY A 143 -10.77 -0.03 19.50
CA GLY A 143 -11.88 0.84 19.90
C GLY A 143 -11.65 2.35 19.74
N ASP A 144 -10.51 2.77 19.20
CA ASP A 144 -10.17 4.19 18.98
C ASP A 144 -10.69 4.69 17.62
N ALA A 145 -11.88 5.30 17.65
CA ALA A 145 -12.60 5.75 16.45
C ALA A 145 -11.88 6.88 15.72
N ALA A 146 -11.10 7.71 16.40
CA ALA A 146 -10.29 8.74 15.76
C ALA A 146 -9.26 8.14 14.78
N ARG A 147 -8.92 6.85 14.87
CA ARG A 147 -8.02 6.18 13.91
C ARG A 147 -8.73 5.65 12.66
N LEU A 148 -10.07 5.78 12.55
CA LEU A 148 -10.84 5.38 11.37
C LEU A 148 -10.58 6.35 10.22
N THR A 149 -9.71 5.97 9.30
CA THR A 149 -9.25 6.81 8.18
C THR A 149 -9.82 6.40 6.83
N ASP A 150 -10.62 5.33 6.79
CA ASP A 150 -11.14 4.71 5.58
C ASP A 150 -12.68 4.67 5.54
N LEU A 151 -13.35 5.61 6.25
CA LEU A 151 -14.79 5.81 6.13
C LEU A 151 -15.16 6.36 4.74
N ALA A 152 -14.50 7.45 4.34
CA ALA A 152 -14.42 7.90 2.97
C ALA A 152 -13.22 7.24 2.28
N ARG A 153 -13.42 6.66 1.10
CA ARG A 153 -12.38 5.92 0.39
C ARG A 153 -12.59 5.92 -1.12
N ALA A 154 -11.50 5.91 -1.88
CA ALA A 154 -11.52 5.81 -3.33
C ALA A 154 -10.24 5.12 -3.84
N SER A 155 -10.22 4.78 -5.12
CA SER A 155 -9.01 4.34 -5.79
C SER A 155 -8.88 4.95 -7.17
N LEU A 156 -7.64 5.20 -7.59
CA LEU A 156 -7.27 5.47 -8.97
C LEU A 156 -6.51 4.26 -9.51
N VAL A 157 -6.83 3.86 -10.73
CA VAL A 157 -6.19 2.72 -11.40
C VAL A 157 -5.54 3.24 -12.67
N ALA A 158 -4.21 3.10 -12.74
CA ALA A 158 -3.39 3.48 -13.87
C ALA A 158 -3.04 2.25 -14.72
N ASP A 159 -2.96 2.44 -16.03
CA ASP A 159 -2.55 1.40 -16.98
C ASP A 159 -1.04 1.17 -17.00
N ASP A 160 -0.25 2.11 -16.49
CA ASP A 160 1.20 2.00 -16.44
C ASP A 160 1.84 2.75 -15.25
N VAL A 161 3.14 2.49 -15.06
CA VAL A 161 3.95 3.07 -13.98
C VAL A 161 4.12 4.58 -14.12
N ALA A 162 4.16 5.12 -15.35
CA ALA A 162 4.35 6.55 -15.55
C ALA A 162 3.12 7.32 -15.08
N THR A 163 1.94 6.91 -15.53
CA THR A 163 0.64 7.45 -15.13
C THR A 163 0.43 7.33 -13.63
N LEU A 164 0.82 6.20 -13.01
CA LEU A 164 0.75 6.02 -11.55
C LEU A 164 1.59 7.07 -10.80
N VAL A 165 2.80 7.36 -11.28
CA VAL A 165 3.69 8.37 -10.67
C VAL A 165 3.15 9.78 -10.87
N GLU A 166 2.63 10.09 -12.06
CA GLU A 166 2.00 11.37 -12.36
C GLU A 166 0.77 11.61 -11.48
N LEU A 167 -0.10 10.60 -11.32
CA LEU A 167 -1.23 10.66 -10.39
C LEU A 167 -0.79 10.91 -8.96
N HIS A 168 0.27 10.23 -8.49
CA HIS A 168 0.80 10.46 -7.15
C HIS A 168 1.25 11.92 -6.94
N GLN A 169 1.92 12.51 -7.93
CA GLN A 169 2.33 13.91 -7.89
C GLN A 169 1.11 14.84 -7.90
N ALA A 170 0.14 14.59 -8.77
CA ALA A 170 -1.09 15.38 -8.86
C ALA A 170 -1.91 15.34 -7.56
N VAL A 171 -1.99 14.18 -6.91
CA VAL A 171 -2.60 14.05 -5.58
C VAL A 171 -1.86 14.90 -4.56
N ALA A 172 -0.53 14.83 -4.52
CA ALA A 172 0.29 15.59 -3.58
C ALA A 172 0.16 17.12 -3.76
N GLU A 173 -0.11 17.58 -4.98
CA GLU A 173 -0.37 19.00 -5.29
C GLU A 173 -1.81 19.43 -4.96
N SER A 174 -2.76 18.49 -4.99
CA SER A 174 -4.19 18.78 -4.84
C SER A 174 -4.71 18.64 -3.40
N VAL A 175 -4.08 17.78 -2.59
CA VAL A 175 -4.55 17.47 -1.25
C VAL A 175 -3.38 17.11 -0.31
N GLU A 176 -3.51 17.44 0.97
CA GLU A 176 -2.51 17.07 1.97
C GLU A 176 -2.46 15.55 2.15
N ILE A 177 -1.30 14.94 1.87
CA ILE A 177 -1.02 13.54 2.17
C ILE A 177 -0.47 13.43 3.60
N VAL A 178 -1.31 12.96 4.51
CA VAL A 178 -0.95 12.79 5.94
C VAL A 178 -0.17 11.50 6.18
N ARG A 179 -0.45 10.47 5.38
CA ARG A 179 0.26 9.18 5.44
C ARG A 179 0.39 8.59 4.04
N LEU A 180 1.53 7.99 3.75
CA LEU A 180 1.78 7.25 2.52
C LEU A 180 2.50 5.95 2.85
N LYS A 181 1.92 4.82 2.46
CA LYS A 181 2.59 3.52 2.45
C LYS A 181 2.90 3.14 1.01
N ASN A 182 4.20 3.09 0.68
CA ASN A 182 4.66 2.66 -0.63
C ASN A 182 4.85 1.13 -0.66
N ARG A 183 3.82 0.40 -1.06
CA ARG A 183 3.87 -1.07 -1.15
C ARG A 183 4.45 -1.57 -2.47
N PHE A 184 4.84 -0.68 -3.39
CA PHE A 184 5.73 -1.04 -4.49
C PHE A 184 7.18 -1.18 -4.02
N LYS A 185 7.63 -0.29 -3.12
CA LYS A 185 8.94 -0.36 -2.44
C LYS A 185 8.99 -1.50 -1.43
N THR A 186 7.96 -1.62 -0.58
CA THR A 186 7.87 -2.66 0.46
C THR A 186 6.53 -3.40 0.38
N PRO A 187 6.43 -4.45 -0.46
CA PRO A 187 5.18 -5.20 -0.66
C PRO A 187 4.65 -5.86 0.60
N LYS A 188 3.35 -6.20 0.60
CA LYS A 188 2.80 -7.09 1.63
C LYS A 188 3.40 -8.50 1.52
N ALA A 189 3.23 -9.31 2.56
CA ALA A 189 3.70 -10.69 2.58
C ALA A 189 3.15 -11.56 1.43
N ASN A 190 1.94 -11.27 0.95
CA ASN A 190 1.35 -11.92 -0.22
C ASN A 190 1.77 -11.30 -1.56
N GLY A 191 2.72 -10.36 -1.58
CA GLY A 191 3.20 -9.70 -2.80
C GLY A 191 2.33 -8.54 -3.31
N TYR A 192 1.20 -8.23 -2.66
CA TYR A 192 0.34 -7.11 -3.03
C TYR A 192 1.06 -5.75 -2.96
N ARG A 193 0.81 -4.89 -3.97
CA ARG A 193 1.44 -3.57 -4.14
C ARG A 193 0.39 -2.50 -4.44
N ASP A 194 0.57 -1.33 -3.86
CA ASP A 194 -0.17 -0.10 -4.11
C ASP A 194 0.60 1.09 -3.52
N LEU A 195 0.20 2.32 -3.89
CA LEU A 195 0.44 3.49 -3.04
C LEU A 195 -0.82 3.70 -2.22
N ASN A 196 -0.73 3.47 -0.91
CA ASN A 196 -1.85 3.63 0.01
C ASN A 196 -1.69 4.93 0.78
N LEU A 197 -2.54 5.90 0.45
CA LEU A 197 -2.52 7.24 1.00
C LEU A 197 -3.64 7.43 2.02
N VAL A 198 -3.36 8.17 3.08
CA VAL A 198 -4.37 8.86 3.87
C VAL A 198 -4.21 10.34 3.59
N VAL A 199 -5.28 10.95 3.11
CA VAL A 199 -5.31 12.37 2.75
C VAL A 199 -6.22 13.14 3.69
N ARG A 200 -5.90 14.41 3.97
CA ARG A 200 -6.80 15.32 4.66
C ARG A 200 -7.55 16.15 3.64
N LEU A 201 -8.87 15.95 3.60
CA LEU A 201 -9.74 16.62 2.67
C LEU A 201 -9.90 18.11 3.06
N PRO A 202 -9.60 19.07 2.17
CA PRO A 202 -9.54 20.49 2.51
C PRO A 202 -10.89 21.12 2.87
N GLN A 203 -12.02 20.65 2.30
CA GLN A 203 -13.33 21.22 2.59
C GLN A 203 -13.98 20.60 3.83
N SER A 204 -13.97 19.27 3.95
CA SER A 204 -14.55 18.56 5.09
C SER A 204 -13.62 18.47 6.30
N GLY A 205 -12.30 18.64 6.12
CA GLY A 205 -11.28 18.40 7.14
C GLY A 205 -11.05 16.92 7.47
N HIS A 206 -11.88 16.04 6.91
CA HIS A 206 -11.95 14.63 7.24
C HIS A 206 -10.79 13.86 6.59
N LEU A 207 -10.27 12.87 7.31
CA LEU A 207 -9.28 11.96 6.72
C LEU A 207 -9.95 10.91 5.86
N ALA A 208 -9.37 10.64 4.70
CA ALA A 208 -9.88 9.65 3.77
C ALA A 208 -8.77 8.77 3.20
N GLU A 209 -9.12 7.55 2.80
CA GLU A 209 -8.18 6.64 2.16
C GLU A 209 -8.24 6.78 0.64
N LEU A 210 -7.10 7.09 0.01
CA LEU A 210 -6.94 7.04 -1.44
C LEU A 210 -5.89 5.99 -1.78
N GLN A 211 -6.21 5.10 -2.71
CA GLN A 211 -5.27 4.06 -3.17
C GLN A 211 -4.95 4.27 -4.64
N LEU A 212 -3.67 4.22 -5.01
CA LEU A 212 -3.23 4.22 -6.41
C LEU A 212 -2.77 2.80 -6.77
N HIS A 213 -3.40 2.20 -7.77
CA HIS A 213 -3.12 0.85 -8.26
C HIS A 213 -2.65 0.88 -9.71
N LEU A 214 -1.95 -0.20 -10.09
CA LEU A 214 -1.80 -0.58 -11.48
C LEU A 214 -2.92 -1.55 -11.87
N ASP A 215 -3.41 -1.46 -13.10
CA ASP A 215 -4.55 -2.21 -13.63
C ASP A 215 -4.48 -3.73 -13.37
N ALA A 216 -3.39 -4.40 -13.73
CA ALA A 216 -3.20 -5.83 -13.57
C ALA A 216 -3.23 -6.25 -12.09
N ILE A 217 -2.72 -5.39 -11.20
CA ILE A 217 -2.76 -5.63 -9.76
C ILE A 217 -4.17 -5.43 -9.21
N ALA A 218 -4.89 -4.41 -9.69
CA ALA A 218 -6.28 -4.17 -9.34
C ALA A 218 -7.20 -5.33 -9.80
N GLN A 219 -6.96 -5.87 -10.99
CA GLN A 219 -7.69 -7.03 -11.53
C GLN A 219 -7.47 -8.28 -10.66
N VAL A 220 -6.24 -8.56 -10.22
CA VAL A 220 -5.97 -9.68 -9.30
C VAL A 220 -6.70 -9.49 -7.98
N LYS A 221 -6.60 -8.29 -7.39
CA LYS A 221 -7.23 -7.92 -6.12
C LYS A 221 -8.75 -8.07 -6.15
N ASN A 222 -9.39 -7.65 -7.23
CA ASN A 222 -10.85 -7.68 -7.39
C ASN A 222 -11.37 -9.00 -7.99
N GLY A 223 -10.48 -9.90 -8.39
CA GLY A 223 -10.80 -11.21 -8.97
C GLY A 223 -10.27 -12.35 -8.11
N ALA A 224 -9.38 -13.17 -8.67
CA ALA A 224 -8.95 -14.43 -8.07
C ALA A 224 -8.35 -14.31 -6.65
N GLU A 225 -7.73 -13.18 -6.30
CA GLU A 225 -7.19 -13.01 -4.95
C GLU A 225 -8.25 -12.69 -3.90
N HIS A 226 -9.37 -12.06 -4.29
CA HIS A 226 -10.51 -11.84 -3.40
C HIS A 226 -11.04 -13.18 -2.86
N ASP A 227 -11.24 -14.15 -3.75
CA ASP A 227 -11.73 -15.49 -3.40
C ASP A 227 -10.74 -16.24 -2.48
N ILE A 228 -9.44 -16.08 -2.75
CA ILE A 228 -8.38 -16.67 -1.93
C ILE A 228 -8.40 -16.05 -0.52
N TYR A 229 -8.54 -14.73 -0.43
CA TYR A 229 -8.60 -14.00 0.83
C TYR A 229 -9.81 -14.45 1.67
N GLU A 230 -10.99 -14.58 1.06
CA GLU A 230 -12.20 -15.05 1.77
C GLU A 230 -12.03 -16.49 2.29
N GLN A 231 -11.40 -17.37 1.51
CA GLN A 231 -11.08 -18.74 1.94
C GLN A 231 -10.12 -18.75 3.13
N ILE A 232 -9.03 -17.98 3.07
CA ILE A 232 -8.07 -17.87 4.18
C ILE A 232 -8.78 -17.33 5.43
N GLN A 233 -9.64 -16.33 5.29
CA GLN A 233 -10.40 -15.77 6.41
C GLN A 233 -11.41 -16.74 7.00
N ALA A 234 -12.07 -17.56 6.18
CA ALA A 234 -12.96 -18.60 6.66
C ALA A 234 -12.20 -19.67 7.47
N LEU A 235 -11.07 -20.15 6.95
CA LEU A 235 -10.22 -21.15 7.62
C LEU A 235 -9.59 -20.58 8.90
N THR A 236 -9.17 -19.32 8.91
CA THR A 236 -8.50 -18.70 10.07
C THR A 236 -9.45 -18.44 11.24
N ARG A 237 -10.75 -18.24 10.97
CA ARG A 237 -11.78 -18.06 11.99
C ARG A 237 -12.18 -19.36 12.71
N GLN A 238 -11.78 -20.52 12.20
CA GLN A 238 -12.02 -21.78 12.88
C GLN A 238 -11.12 -21.89 14.11
N SER A 239 -11.73 -22.20 15.26
CA SER A 239 -11.02 -22.32 16.54
C SER A 239 -10.19 -23.59 16.65
N ASP A 240 -10.56 -24.64 15.93
CA ASP A 240 -9.92 -25.97 15.96
C ASP A 240 -9.31 -26.31 14.59
N ARG A 241 -8.24 -25.58 14.23
CA ARG A 241 -7.53 -25.76 12.96
C ARG A 241 -6.64 -26.99 13.02
N ASN A 242 -6.81 -27.88 12.05
CA ASN A 242 -5.97 -29.07 11.92
C ASN A 242 -4.79 -28.81 10.96
N GLU A 243 -3.91 -29.80 10.81
CA GLU A 243 -2.75 -29.71 9.92
C GLU A 243 -3.15 -29.50 8.45
N PHE A 244 -4.27 -30.08 8.00
CA PHE A 244 -4.77 -29.90 6.63
C PHE A 244 -5.20 -28.45 6.37
N ASP A 245 -5.87 -27.81 7.33
CA ASP A 245 -6.26 -26.40 7.22
C ASP A 245 -5.01 -25.53 7.11
N GLN A 246 -3.97 -25.84 7.88
CA GLN A 246 -2.70 -25.11 7.84
C GLN A 246 -1.99 -25.28 6.49
N HIS A 247 -1.92 -26.51 5.96
CA HIS A 247 -1.37 -26.77 4.62
C HIS A 247 -2.18 -26.05 3.53
N ARG A 248 -3.51 -26.04 3.64
CA ARG A 248 -4.38 -25.33 2.69
C ARG A 248 -4.17 -23.83 2.73
N ILE A 249 -4.05 -23.23 3.92
CA ILE A 249 -3.72 -21.80 4.06
C ILE A 249 -2.38 -21.50 3.39
N THR A 250 -1.35 -22.32 3.63
CA THR A 250 -0.04 -22.13 3.00
C THR A 250 -0.10 -22.21 1.47
N GLN A 251 -0.84 -23.17 0.91
CA GLN A 251 -1.06 -23.25 -0.54
C GLN A 251 -1.76 -22.01 -1.10
N LEU A 252 -2.81 -21.55 -0.44
CA LEU A 252 -3.56 -20.35 -0.83
C LEU A 252 -2.67 -19.08 -0.78
N GLN A 253 -1.81 -18.97 0.24
CA GLN A 253 -0.83 -17.87 0.34
C GLN A 253 0.18 -17.90 -0.80
N GLN A 254 0.70 -19.08 -1.16
CA GLN A 254 1.61 -19.23 -2.30
C GLN A 254 0.94 -18.86 -3.63
N GLN A 255 -0.32 -19.26 -3.81
CA GLN A 255 -1.11 -18.91 -4.99
C GLN A 255 -1.33 -17.38 -5.09
N SER A 256 -1.71 -16.73 -3.98
CA SER A 256 -1.85 -15.27 -3.90
C SER A 256 -0.55 -14.56 -4.28
N MET A 257 0.58 -15.03 -3.73
CA MET A 257 1.90 -14.48 -4.05
C MET A 257 2.26 -14.61 -5.53
N GLN A 258 1.97 -15.75 -6.16
CA GLN A 258 2.23 -15.95 -7.58
C GLN A 258 1.37 -15.03 -8.46
N LEU A 259 0.09 -14.84 -8.12
CA LEU A 259 -0.81 -13.96 -8.86
C LEU A 259 -0.28 -12.51 -8.86
N TYR A 260 0.10 -12.01 -7.68
CA TYR A 260 0.65 -10.65 -7.59
C TYR A 260 2.04 -10.50 -8.21
N ALA A 261 2.88 -11.53 -8.15
CA ALA A 261 4.17 -11.53 -8.85
C ALA A 261 3.99 -11.43 -10.37
N ASN A 262 3.06 -12.20 -10.95
CA ASN A 262 2.74 -12.17 -12.37
C ASN A 262 2.16 -10.81 -12.78
N ALA A 263 1.21 -10.28 -12.01
CA ALA A 263 0.61 -8.97 -12.27
C ALA A 263 1.65 -7.84 -12.21
N TRP A 264 2.58 -7.88 -11.25
CA TRP A 264 3.67 -6.91 -11.20
C TRP A 264 4.63 -7.06 -12.39
N HIS A 265 4.97 -8.28 -12.78
CA HIS A 265 5.86 -8.53 -13.92
C HIS A 265 5.29 -7.98 -15.23
N HIS A 266 3.97 -8.01 -15.41
CA HIS A 266 3.31 -7.40 -16.57
C HIS A 266 3.70 -5.94 -16.77
N HIS A 267 3.82 -5.18 -15.68
CA HIS A 267 4.22 -3.77 -15.68
C HIS A 267 5.73 -3.54 -15.80
N LEU A 268 6.52 -4.60 -15.74
CA LEU A 268 7.97 -4.55 -15.90
C LEU A 268 8.42 -4.91 -17.32
N THR A 269 7.55 -5.50 -18.11
CA THR A 269 7.79 -5.81 -19.52
C THR A 269 7.14 -4.73 -20.38
N PRO A 270 7.91 -3.83 -20.98
CA PRO A 270 7.34 -2.84 -21.89
C PRO A 270 6.65 -3.55 -23.08
N VAL A 271 5.45 -3.07 -23.44
CA VAL A 271 4.59 -3.72 -24.43
C VAL A 271 5.19 -3.55 -25.82
N HIS A 272 6.04 -4.50 -26.23
CA HIS A 272 6.15 -4.93 -27.61
C HIS A 272 6.63 -6.38 -27.70
N SER A 273 5.70 -7.31 -27.51
CA SER A 273 5.75 -8.62 -28.15
C SER A 273 4.33 -9.12 -28.35
N LEU A 274 4.01 -9.49 -29.60
CA LEU A 274 2.72 -9.99 -30.11
C LEU A 274 1.73 -8.93 -30.63
N ALA A 275 2.18 -8.04 -31.50
CA ALA A 275 1.35 -7.71 -32.66
C ALA A 275 1.34 -8.94 -33.59
N LEU A 276 0.39 -9.85 -33.40
CA LEU A 276 0.07 -10.82 -34.45
C LEU A 276 -0.44 -10.04 -35.66
N PRO A 277 0.08 -10.29 -36.87
CA PRO A 277 -0.43 -9.63 -38.07
C PRO A 277 -1.92 -9.96 -38.20
N LYS A 278 -2.76 -8.92 -38.31
CA LYS A 278 -4.13 -9.10 -38.76
C LYS A 278 -4.05 -9.76 -40.14
N SER A 279 -4.52 -10.99 -40.24
CA SER A 279 -4.65 -11.70 -41.51
C SER A 279 -5.45 -10.84 -42.48
N ALA A 280 -4.90 -10.68 -43.69
CA ALA A 280 -5.52 -10.03 -44.83
C ALA A 280 -6.83 -10.71 -45.27
#